data_AF-A0A174BBI0-F1
#
_entry.id   AF-A0A174BBI0-F1
#
_cell.length_a   1.000
_cell.length_b   1.000
_cell.length_c   1.000
_cell.angle_alpha   90.00
_cell.angle_beta   90.00
_cell.angle_gamma   90.00
#
_symmetry.space_group_name_H-M   'P 1'
#
loop_
_entity.id
_entity.type
_entity.pdbx_description
1 polymer ?
#
loop_
_entity_poly.entity_id
_entity_poly.type
_entity_poly.pdbx_seq_one_letter_code
_entity_poly.pdbx_strand_id
1 'polypeptide(L)' 'MKIPKKVQRLIDRREKLAKNLIDVCNELDTWLEKNGADFNDSDLVDSTVTGCRIYCEPENAKSDVEDYIKNRM' A
#
# COMPACT_ATOMS: atom_id res chain seq x y z
N MET A 1 -15.28 27.33 13.40
CA MET A 1 -13.98 27.20 14.09
C MET A 1 -12.87 27.31 13.05
N LYS A 2 -11.74 27.97 13.32
CA LYS A 2 -10.59 28.03 12.38
C LYS A 2 -9.61 26.90 12.69
N ILE A 3 -9.14 26.18 11.66
CA ILE A 3 -8.13 25.13 11.82
C ILE A 3 -6.76 25.78 12.07
N PRO A 4 -6.00 25.39 13.11
CA PRO A 4 -4.66 25.92 13.33
C PRO A 4 -3.72 25.60 12.16
N LYS A 5 -2.85 26.55 11.76
CA LYS A 5 -1.91 26.36 10.63
C LYS A 5 -1.06 25.10 10.75
N LYS A 6 -0.64 24.73 11.97
CA LYS A 6 0.12 23.50 12.24
C LYS A 6 -0.70 22.25 11.89
N VAL A 7 -1.99 22.24 12.24
CA VAL A 7 -2.91 21.13 11.94
C VAL A 7 -3.19 21.05 10.44
N GLN A 8 -3.42 22.19 9.78
CA GLN A 8 -3.59 22.20 8.32
C GLN A 8 -2.38 21.60 7.60
N ARG A 9 -1.15 21.98 7.98
CA ARG A 9 0.08 21.39 7.40
C ARG A 9 0.17 19.87 7.59
N LEU A 10 -0.31 19.34 8.72
CA LEU A 10 -0.36 17.89 8.95
C LEU A 10 -1.37 17.20 8.03
N ILE A 11 -2.54 17.83 7.82
CA ILE A 11 -3.57 17.34 6.90
C ILE A 11 -3.03 17.33 5.47
N ASP A 12 -2.44 18.43 5.01
CA ASP A 12 -1.87 18.56 3.66
C ASP A 12 -0.76 17.53 3.42
N ARG A 13 0.12 17.33 4.42
CA ARG A 13 1.18 16.32 4.35
C ARG A 13 0.60 14.90 4.31
N ARG A 14 -0.43 14.61 5.11
CA ARG A 14 -1.11 13.30 5.09
C ARG A 14 -1.75 13.03 3.74
N GLU A 15 -2.44 14.01 3.16
CA GLU A 15 -3.03 13.89 1.83
C GLU A 15 -1.97 13.58 0.77
N LYS A 16 -0.84 14.32 0.78
CA LYS A 16 0.27 14.07 -0.14
C LYS A 16 0.86 12.66 0.03
N LEU A 17 1.07 12.21 1.26
CA LEU A 17 1.58 10.86 1.52
C LEU A 17 0.61 9.78 1.04
N ALA A 18 -0.70 9.97 1.25
CA ALA A 18 -1.71 9.04 0.78
C ALA A 18 -1.74 8.94 -0.76
N LYS A 19 -1.65 10.08 -1.46
CA LYS A 19 -1.57 10.10 -2.93
C LYS A 19 -0.32 9.38 -3.45
N ASN A 20 0.84 9.69 -2.87
CA ASN A 20 2.09 9.02 -3.22
C ASN A 20 2.02 7.50 -2.97
N LEU A 21 1.41 7.08 -1.85
CA LEU A 21 1.24 5.66 -1.55
C LEU A 21 0.33 4.99 -2.58
N ILE A 22 -0.80 5.61 -2.93
CA ILE A 22 -1.73 5.10 -3.95
C ILE A 22 -1.01 4.93 -5.29
N ASP A 23 -0.22 5.92 -5.73
CA ASP A 23 0.50 5.85 -6.99
C ASP A 23 1.49 4.67 -7.02
N VAL A 24 2.26 4.48 -5.94
CA VAL A 24 3.21 3.35 -5.81
C VAL A 24 2.48 2.01 -5.74
N CYS A 25 1.38 1.90 -5.00
CA CYS A 25 0.55 0.70 -4.96
C CYS A 25 0.02 0.37 -6.36
N ASN A 26 -0.50 1.34 -7.11
CA ASN A 26 -0.98 1.10 -8.47
C ASN A 26 0.12 0.58 -9.40
N GLU A 27 1.35 1.11 -9.32
CA GLU A 27 2.49 0.63 -10.11
C GLU A 27 2.84 -0.82 -9.75
N LEU A 28 2.93 -1.12 -8.45
CA LEU A 28 3.24 -2.46 -7.95
C LEU A 28 2.15 -3.47 -8.31
N ASP A 29 0.89 -3.15 -8.01
CA ASP A 29 -0.26 -4.00 -8.28
C ASP A 29 -0.40 -4.28 -9.78
N THR A 30 -0.18 -3.26 -10.63
CA THR A 30 -0.16 -3.45 -12.09
C THR A 30 0.93 -4.44 -12.52
N TRP A 31 2.12 -4.37 -11.90
CA TRP A 31 3.19 -5.31 -12.20
C TRP A 31 2.84 -6.72 -11.71
N LEU A 32 2.31 -6.85 -10.49
CA LEU A 32 1.90 -8.14 -9.91
C LEU A 32 0.82 -8.82 -10.75
N GLU A 33 -0.24 -8.10 -11.12
CA GLU A 33 -1.34 -8.59 -11.95
C GLU A 33 -0.83 -9.08 -13.31
N LYS A 34 0.03 -8.30 -13.97
CA LYS A 34 0.64 -8.67 -15.26
C LYS A 34 1.49 -9.93 -15.19
N ASN A 35 2.04 -10.24 -14.02
CA ASN A 35 2.86 -11.43 -13.80
C ASN A 35 2.05 -12.58 -13.14
N GLY A 36 0.72 -12.47 -13.06
CA GLY A 36 -0.16 -13.57 -12.68
C GLY A 36 -0.50 -13.67 -11.20
N ALA A 37 -0.27 -12.61 -10.40
CA ALA A 37 -0.68 -12.58 -9.00
C ALA A 37 -2.21 -12.67 -8.85
N ASP A 38 -2.68 -13.44 -7.86
CA ASP A 38 -4.08 -13.47 -7.43
C ASP A 38 -4.25 -12.61 -6.18
N PHE A 39 -4.93 -11.46 -6.31
CA PHE A 39 -5.20 -10.57 -5.18
C PHE A 39 -6.24 -11.11 -4.18
N ASN A 40 -6.80 -12.30 -4.41
CA ASN A 40 -7.60 -13.01 -3.41
C ASN A 40 -6.78 -14.06 -2.63
N ASP A 41 -5.49 -14.25 -2.96
CA ASP A 41 -4.61 -15.13 -2.20
C ASP A 41 -4.43 -14.60 -0.78
N SER A 42 -4.62 -15.47 0.21
CA SER A 42 -4.48 -15.11 1.63
C SER A 42 -3.09 -14.60 2.00
N ASP A 43 -2.06 -14.99 1.24
CA ASP A 43 -0.68 -14.55 1.44
C ASP A 43 -0.43 -13.13 0.87
N LEU A 44 -1.36 -12.57 0.07
CA LEU A 44 -1.17 -11.29 -0.65
C LEU A 44 -2.26 -10.24 -0.36
N VAL A 45 -3.52 -10.66 -0.18
CA VAL A 45 -4.73 -9.80 -0.16
C VAL A 45 -4.66 -8.66 0.87
N ASP A 46 -4.04 -8.88 2.02
CA ASP A 46 -3.92 -7.88 3.08
C ASP A 46 -2.77 -6.87 2.84
N SER A 47 -1.88 -7.16 1.88
CA SER A 47 -0.59 -6.49 1.67
C SER A 47 -0.51 -5.75 0.31
N THR A 48 -1.52 -5.86 -0.55
CA THR A 48 -1.66 -5.18 -1.85
C THR A 48 -2.98 -4.41 -1.98
N VAL A 49 -3.14 -3.61 -3.04
CA VAL A 49 -4.39 -2.90 -3.36
C VAL A 49 -4.86 -1.98 -2.22
N THR A 50 -5.84 -2.42 -1.43
CA THR A 50 -6.39 -1.67 -0.28
C THR A 50 -6.26 -2.44 1.03
N GLY A 51 -5.38 -3.45 1.05
CA GLY A 51 -5.08 -4.28 2.20
C GLY A 51 -4.66 -3.47 3.42
N CYS A 52 -5.14 -3.88 4.60
CA CYS A 52 -4.95 -3.10 5.83
C CYS A 52 -3.50 -3.11 6.32
N ARG A 53 -2.69 -4.14 6.01
CA ARG A 53 -1.31 -4.25 6.49
C ARG A 53 -0.41 -3.17 5.92
N ILE A 54 -0.72 -2.64 4.73
CA ILE A 54 0.00 -1.49 4.16
C ILE A 54 0.04 -0.31 5.16
N TYR A 55 -1.04 -0.13 5.94
CA TYR A 55 -1.18 0.97 6.89
C TYR A 55 -0.82 0.58 8.33
N CYS A 56 -1.10 -0.66 8.73
CA CYS A 56 -0.94 -1.13 10.10
C CYS A 56 0.44 -1.78 10.36
N GLU A 57 0.99 -2.45 9.36
CA GLU A 57 2.20 -3.28 9.46
C GLU A 57 3.03 -3.17 8.16
N PRO A 58 3.51 -1.97 7.78
CA PRO A 58 4.12 -1.72 6.47
C PRO A 58 5.37 -2.58 6.19
N GLU A 59 6.10 -2.98 7.23
CA GLU A 59 7.26 -3.87 7.12
C GLU A 59 6.83 -5.29 6.75
N ASN A 60 5.77 -5.80 7.39
CA ASN A 60 5.21 -7.11 7.08
C ASN A 60 4.57 -7.11 5.70
N ALA A 61 3.81 -6.08 5.34
CA ALA A 61 3.24 -5.95 3.99
C ALA A 61 4.30 -6.01 2.89
N LYS A 62 5.46 -5.37 3.13
CA LYS A 62 6.61 -5.47 2.23
C LYS A 62 7.14 -6.91 2.15
N SER A 63 7.38 -7.56 3.29
CA SER A 63 7.89 -8.93 3.32
C SER A 63 6.94 -9.92 2.66
N ASP A 64 5.64 -9.81 2.89
CA ASP A 64 4.60 -10.65 2.29
C ASP A 64 4.66 -10.58 0.76
N VAL A 65 4.73 -9.37 0.18
CA VAL A 65 4.85 -9.19 -1.27
C VAL A 65 6.17 -9.75 -1.81
N GLU A 66 7.30 -9.51 -1.13
CA GLU A 66 8.59 -10.06 -1.54
C GLU A 66 8.60 -11.59 -1.53
N ASP A 67 7.99 -12.20 -0.51
CA ASP A 67 7.94 -13.66 -0.35
C ASP A 67 6.93 -14.29 -1.31
N TYR A 68 5.81 -13.61 -1.59
CA TYR A 68 4.88 -14.03 -2.64
C TYR A 68 5.58 -14.09 -3.99
N ILE A 69 6.29 -13.02 -4.37
CA ILE A 69 7.04 -12.96 -5.63
C ILE A 69 8.09 -14.09 -5.70
N LYS A 70 8.83 -14.37 -4.62
CA LYS A 70 9.90 -15.39 -4.64
C LYS A 70 9.38 -16.82 -4.70
N ASN A 71 8.21 -17.09 -4.10
CA ASN A 71 7.76 -18.45 -3.84
C ASN A 71 6.54 -18.88 -4.67
N ARG A 72 5.79 -17.92 -5.23
CA ARG A 72 4.51 -18.17 -5.92
C ARG A 72 4.47 -17.65 -7.35
N MET A 73 5.40 -16.76 -7.74
CA MET A 73 5.53 -16.19 -9.08
C MET A 73 6.82 -16.65 -9.75
#